data_AF-A0A968XIC7-F1
#
_entry.id   AF-A0A968XIC7-F1
#
_cell.length_a   1.000
_cell.length_b   1.000
_cell.length_c   1.000
_cell.angle_alpha   90.00
_cell.angle_beta   90.00
_cell.angle_gamma   90.00
#
_symmetry.space_group_name_H-M   'P 1'
#
loop_
_entity.id
_entity.type
_entity.pdbx_description
1 polymer ?
#
loop_
_entity_poly.entity_id
_entity_poly.type
_entity_poly.pdbx_seq_one_letter_code
_entity_poly.pdbx_strand_id
1 'polypeptide(L)'
;MSFEEKEKFKALRIQAETENRKTGEQWRRAKNQTNRAFCETLNLTLQECFTALDELDRVNEEKFDRNQVPGVNDLKKTLNSISTVVTKLVEEKRIEEPDPEEITEEITEVSEDGEVVVKKGPAVATGAIQSRQDALKRLADVADYFRKNEPHSPVTYIIQRAVKWGNMPLEVWLQDVIKDDNVIFNIRQTLGFNTNDPSSEG
;
A
#
# COMPACT_ATOMS: atom_id res chain seq x y z
N MET A 1 29.03 -21.08 -10.88
CA MET A 1 28.74 -21.86 -9.67
C MET A 1 29.11 -23.31 -9.93
N SER A 2 30.13 -23.78 -9.21
CA SER A 2 30.62 -25.16 -9.21
C SER A 2 29.55 -26.12 -8.68
N PHE A 3 29.60 -27.39 -9.10
CA PHE A 3 28.69 -28.45 -8.64
C PHE A 3 28.77 -28.65 -7.12
N GLU A 4 29.96 -28.54 -6.54
CA GLU A 4 30.18 -28.64 -5.08
C GLU A 4 29.56 -27.48 -4.29
N GLU A 5 29.50 -26.28 -4.86
CA GLU A 5 28.85 -25.13 -4.22
C GLU A 5 27.33 -25.34 -4.15
N LYS A 6 26.74 -25.90 -5.22
CA LYS A 6 25.30 -26.22 -5.26
C LYS A 6 24.91 -27.30 -4.26
N GLU A 7 25.75 -28.31 -4.08
CA GLU A 7 25.57 -29.37 -3.07
C GLU A 7 25.66 -28.82 -1.64
N LYS A 8 26.64 -27.94 -1.37
CA LYS A 8 26.74 -27.24 -0.07
C LYS A 8 25.52 -26.37 0.21
N PHE A 9 25.00 -25.64 -0.77
CA PHE A 9 23.79 -24.84 -0.61
C PHE A 9 22.55 -25.71 -0.32
N LYS A 10 22.42 -26.87 -0.99
CA LYS A 10 21.35 -27.84 -0.70
C LYS A 10 21.47 -28.42 0.71
N ALA A 11 22.68 -28.80 1.13
CA ALA A 11 22.92 -29.34 2.46
C ALA A 11 22.62 -28.31 3.57
N LEU A 12 23.06 -27.05 3.40
CA LEU A 12 22.71 -25.96 4.32
C LEU A 12 21.19 -25.72 4.39
N ARG A 13 20.49 -25.87 3.25
CA ARG A 13 19.04 -25.69 3.19
C ARG A 13 18.30 -26.78 3.97
N ILE A 14 18.68 -28.04 3.76
CA ILE A 14 18.12 -29.20 4.48
C ILE A 14 18.38 -29.06 5.99
N GLN A 15 19.59 -28.63 6.37
CA GLN A 15 19.92 -28.41 7.78
C GLN A 15 19.09 -27.27 8.41
N ALA A 16 18.88 -26.16 7.69
CA ALA A 16 18.05 -25.06 8.16
C ALA A 16 16.56 -25.45 8.33
N GLU A 17 16.04 -26.31 7.46
CA GLU A 17 14.68 -26.86 7.56
C GLU A 17 14.54 -27.79 8.78
N THR A 18 15.56 -28.61 9.07
CA THR A 18 15.57 -29.47 10.27
C THR A 18 15.73 -28.70 11.59
N GLU A 19 16.39 -27.54 11.56
CA GLU A 19 16.59 -26.67 12.72
C GLU A 19 15.43 -25.67 12.93
N ASN A 20 14.36 -25.75 12.13
CA ASN A 20 13.22 -24.82 12.17
C ASN A 20 13.62 -23.34 11.95
N ARG A 21 14.74 -23.11 11.26
CA ARG A 21 15.28 -21.78 10.97
C ARG A 21 14.62 -21.24 9.70
N LYS A 22 14.24 -19.96 9.71
CA LYS A 22 13.65 -19.31 8.54
C LYS A 22 14.63 -19.34 7.37
N THR A 23 14.30 -20.09 6.32
CA THR A 23 15.15 -20.17 5.13
C THR A 23 14.99 -18.90 4.28
N GLY A 24 16.01 -18.55 3.50
CA GLY A 24 15.95 -17.37 2.62
C GLY A 24 14.83 -17.45 1.57
N GLU A 25 14.43 -18.67 1.18
CA GLU A 25 13.31 -18.91 0.28
C GLU A 25 11.95 -18.64 0.97
N GLN A 26 11.78 -19.08 2.22
CA GLN A 26 10.60 -18.76 3.03
C GLN A 26 10.48 -17.25 3.29
N TRP A 27 11.60 -16.58 3.58
CA TRP A 27 11.64 -15.12 3.71
C TRP A 27 11.19 -14.41 2.43
N ARG A 28 11.73 -14.82 1.26
CA ARG A 28 11.37 -14.21 -0.02
C ARG A 28 9.90 -14.45 -0.36
N ARG A 29 9.38 -15.65 -0.11
CA ARG A 29 7.95 -15.97 -0.29
C ARG A 29 7.07 -15.09 0.59
N ALA A 30 7.38 -14.99 1.88
CA ALA A 30 6.64 -14.17 2.82
C ALA A 30 6.71 -12.67 2.45
N LYS A 31 7.90 -12.17 2.10
CA LYS A 31 8.09 -10.81 1.60
C LYS A 31 7.23 -10.53 0.36
N ASN A 32 7.16 -11.47 -0.58
CA ASN A 32 6.34 -11.30 -1.79
C ASN A 32 4.84 -11.27 -1.49
N GLN A 33 4.39 -11.99 -0.48
CA GLN A 33 3.00 -12.00 -0.01
C GLN A 33 2.65 -10.79 0.88
N THR A 34 3.65 -10.07 1.37
CA THR A 34 3.44 -8.91 2.24
C THR A 34 3.05 -7.70 1.38
N ASN A 35 1.91 -7.08 1.70
CA ASN A 35 1.42 -5.92 0.95
C ASN A 35 2.22 -4.65 1.31
N ARG A 36 2.21 -3.66 0.42
CA ARG A 36 2.87 -2.36 0.63
C ARG A 36 2.31 -1.57 1.82
N ALA A 37 0.99 -1.45 1.95
CA ALA A 37 0.32 -0.75 3.05
C ALA A 37 0.72 -1.28 4.45
N PHE A 38 0.96 -2.59 4.60
CA PHE A 38 1.47 -3.19 5.83
C PHE A 38 2.89 -2.69 6.13
N CYS A 39 3.74 -2.60 5.12
CA CYS A 39 5.12 -2.12 5.27
C CYS A 39 5.15 -0.62 5.60
N GLU A 40 4.27 0.17 5.00
CA GLU A 40 4.10 1.60 5.31
C GLU A 40 3.56 1.81 6.73
N THR A 41 2.55 1.04 7.13
CA THR A 41 2.01 1.07 8.50
C THR A 41 3.08 0.67 9.50
N LEU A 42 3.83 -0.40 9.23
CA LEU A 42 4.93 -0.84 10.07
C LEU A 42 6.01 0.24 10.19
N ASN A 43 6.33 0.95 9.11
CA ASN A 43 7.27 2.06 9.13
C ASN A 43 6.76 3.22 9.99
N LEU A 44 5.48 3.56 9.90
CA LEU A 44 4.85 4.58 10.75
C LEU A 44 4.90 4.18 12.23
N THR A 45 4.51 2.94 12.56
CA THR A 45 4.57 2.42 13.92
C THR A 45 5.99 2.42 14.47
N LEU A 46 7.00 2.12 13.64
CA LEU A 46 8.41 2.21 14.05
C LEU A 46 8.80 3.65 14.40
N GLN A 47 8.35 4.65 13.63
CA GLN A 47 8.58 6.07 13.93
C GLN A 47 7.88 6.50 15.23
N GLU A 48 6.66 6.03 15.48
CA GLU A 48 5.95 6.23 16.75
C GLU A 48 6.72 5.61 17.93
N CYS A 49 7.26 4.39 17.75
CA CYS A 49 8.09 3.73 18.75
C CYS A 49 9.37 4.55 19.07
N PHE A 50 10.03 5.12 18.06
CA PHE A 50 11.19 6.00 18.30
C PHE A 50 10.79 7.23 19.10
N THR A 51 9.69 7.87 18.73
CA THR A 51 9.18 9.06 19.42
C THR A 51 8.86 8.76 20.89
N ALA A 52 8.15 7.66 21.16
CA ALA A 52 7.83 7.23 22.51
C ALA A 52 9.08 6.89 23.32
N LEU A 53 10.10 6.33 22.67
CA LEU A 53 11.33 5.93 23.34
C LEU A 53 12.26 7.13 23.63
N ASP A 54 12.27 8.14 22.76
CA ASP A 54 12.94 9.42 23.06
C ASP A 54 12.22 10.18 24.18
N GLU A 55 10.89 10.11 24.24
CA GLU A 55 10.12 10.65 25.36
C GLU A 55 10.43 9.91 26.68
N LEU A 56 10.53 8.58 26.63
CA LEU A 56 10.94 7.78 27.78
C LEU A 56 12.35 8.14 28.25
N ASP A 57 13.29 8.36 27.34
CA ASP A 57 14.64 8.81 27.68
C ASP A 57 14.65 10.17 28.35
N ARG A 58 13.87 11.12 27.83
CA ARG A 58 13.70 12.44 28.46
C ARG A 58 13.16 12.30 29.88
N VAL A 59 12.14 11.47 30.10
CA VAL A 59 11.56 11.23 31.43
C VAL A 59 12.58 10.54 32.35
N ASN A 60 13.35 9.59 31.82
CA ASN A 60 14.37 8.90 32.59
C ASN A 60 15.49 9.86 33.03
N GLU A 61 15.94 10.77 32.15
CA GLU A 61 16.93 11.80 32.50
C GLU A 61 16.41 12.82 33.51
N GLU A 62 15.10 13.11 33.51
CA GLU A 62 14.48 14.03 34.48
C GLU A 62 14.29 13.38 35.86
N LYS A 63 13.91 12.09 35.89
CA LYS A 63 13.50 11.40 37.14
C LYS A 63 14.62 10.64 37.84
N PHE A 64 15.67 10.25 37.12
CA PHE A 64 16.77 9.48 37.69
C PHE A 64 18.06 10.31 37.75
N ASP A 65 18.83 10.13 38.82
CA ASP A 65 20.18 10.66 38.89
C ASP A 65 21.03 10.06 37.76
N ARG A 66 22.01 10.82 37.26
CA ARG A 66 22.89 10.44 36.13
C ARG A 66 23.49 9.03 36.19
N ASN A 67 23.63 8.46 37.38
CA ASN A 67 24.23 7.15 37.61
C ASN A 67 23.21 6.01 37.80
N GLN A 68 21.90 6.30 37.74
CA GLN A 68 20.82 5.32 37.93
C GLN A 68 19.86 5.22 36.73
N VAL A 69 20.18 5.89 35.62
CA VAL A 69 19.36 5.87 34.41
C VAL A 69 19.28 4.46 33.81
N PRO A 70 18.08 3.90 33.58
CA PRO A 70 17.93 2.63 32.87
C PRO A 70 18.42 2.76 31.42
N GLY A 71 19.32 1.87 30.98
CA GLY A 71 19.86 1.92 29.63
C GLY A 71 18.87 1.38 28.59
N VAL A 72 18.31 2.25 27.73
CA VAL A 72 17.48 1.85 26.57
C VAL A 72 18.28 1.75 25.26
N ASN A 73 19.59 1.96 25.31
CA ASN A 73 20.45 2.04 24.13
C ASN A 73 20.41 0.79 23.25
N ASP A 74 20.31 -0.40 23.84
CA ASP A 74 20.24 -1.64 23.06
C ASP A 74 18.87 -1.81 22.39
N LEU A 75 17.80 -1.29 23.01
CA LEU A 75 16.49 -1.19 22.37
C LEU A 75 16.53 -0.19 21.20
N LYS A 76 17.19 0.97 21.36
CA LYS A 76 17.43 1.91 20.24
C LYS A 76 18.16 1.26 19.08
N LYS A 77 19.24 0.51 19.35
CA LYS A 77 20.04 -0.16 18.30
C LYS A 77 19.24 -1.21 17.56
N THR A 78 18.49 -2.04 18.28
CA THR A 78 17.65 -3.08 17.68
C THR A 78 16.52 -2.48 16.85
N LEU A 79 15.85 -1.44 17.35
CA LEU A 79 14.82 -0.72 16.60
C LEU A 79 15.37 -0.07 15.32
N ASN A 80 16.56 0.53 15.38
CA ASN A 80 17.25 1.07 14.19
C ASN A 80 17.59 -0.02 13.16
N SER A 81 18.01 -1.19 13.63
CA SER A 81 18.31 -2.32 12.76
C SER A 81 17.04 -2.80 12.03
N ILE A 82 15.91 -2.86 12.74
CA ILE A 82 14.60 -3.20 12.16
C ILE A 82 14.15 -2.13 11.17
N SER A 83 14.24 -0.85 11.55
CA SER A 83 13.88 0.29 10.68
C SER A 83 14.66 0.30 9.37
N THR A 84 15.96 0.01 9.41
CA THR A 84 16.78 -0.09 8.19
C THR A 84 16.26 -1.17 7.24
N VAL A 85 15.89 -2.35 7.78
CA VAL A 85 15.34 -3.45 6.97
C VAL A 85 13.96 -3.10 6.41
N VAL A 86 13.09 -2.51 7.23
CA VAL A 86 11.74 -2.12 6.82
C VAL A 86 11.78 -1.00 5.78
N THR A 87 12.64 0.00 5.94
CA THR A 87 12.82 1.10 4.97
C THR A 87 13.24 0.55 3.61
N LYS A 88 14.23 -0.36 3.59
CA LYS A 88 14.64 -1.03 2.35
C LYS A 88 13.52 -1.86 1.73
N LEU A 89 12.71 -2.53 2.56
CA LEU A 89 11.59 -3.34 2.10
C LEU A 89 10.46 -2.48 1.52
N VAL A 90 10.17 -1.32 2.14
CA VAL A 90 9.23 -0.31 1.61
C VAL A 90 9.73 0.23 0.27
N GLU A 91 11.01 0.58 0.15
CA GLU A 91 11.60 1.06 -1.11
C GLU A 91 11.50 0.00 -2.21
N GLU A 92 11.87 -1.25 -1.92
CA GLU A 92 11.76 -2.38 -2.86
C GLU A 92 10.29 -2.66 -3.24
N LYS A 93 9.34 -2.47 -2.32
CA LYS A 93 7.90 -2.63 -2.58
C LYS A 93 7.30 -1.46 -3.36
N ARG A 94 7.81 -0.25 -3.18
CA ARG A 94 7.45 0.93 -3.98
C ARG A 94 7.91 0.79 -5.43
N ILE A 95 8.93 -0.03 -5.70
CA ILE A 95 9.36 -0.37 -7.07
C ILE A 95 8.47 -1.45 -7.69
N GLU A 96 8.06 -2.49 -6.94
CA GLU A 96 7.16 -3.57 -7.43
C GLU A 96 5.69 -3.12 -7.62
N GLU A 97 5.24 -2.20 -6.77
CA GLU A 97 3.95 -1.52 -6.85
C GLU A 97 4.24 -0.01 -6.91
N PRO A 98 4.56 0.51 -8.12
CA PRO A 98 4.85 1.93 -8.30
C PRO A 98 3.69 2.76 -7.74
N ASP A 99 4.04 3.92 -7.16
CA ASP A 99 3.05 4.99 -7.06
C ASP A 99 2.34 5.09 -8.42
N PRO A 100 1.00 5.20 -8.48
CA PRO A 100 0.41 5.75 -9.66
C PRO A 100 1.04 7.13 -9.82
N GLU A 101 1.95 7.24 -10.79
CA GLU A 101 2.65 8.47 -11.14
C GLU A 101 1.64 9.61 -11.12
N GLU A 102 2.01 10.69 -10.46
CA GLU A 102 1.33 11.98 -10.57
C GLU A 102 1.14 12.26 -12.06
N ILE A 103 -0.07 12.03 -12.57
CA ILE A 103 -0.53 12.68 -13.79
C ILE A 103 -0.67 14.15 -13.40
N THR A 104 0.46 14.86 -13.41
CA THR A 104 0.52 16.31 -13.53
C THR A 104 0.11 16.63 -14.96
N GLU A 105 -1.17 16.42 -15.26
CA GLU A 105 -1.79 17.10 -16.38
C GLU A 105 -2.05 18.54 -15.92
N GLU A 106 -1.05 19.35 -16.20
CA GLU A 106 -1.11 20.80 -16.24
C GLU A 106 -2.12 21.20 -17.33
N ILE A 107 -3.41 21.22 -16.99
CA ILE A 107 -4.45 21.80 -17.84
C ILE A 107 -4.40 23.31 -17.62
N THR A 108 -3.74 23.98 -18.56
CA THR A 108 -3.80 25.42 -18.76
C THR A 108 -5.19 25.77 -19.31
N GLU A 109 -6.12 26.15 -18.44
CA GLU A 109 -7.37 26.80 -18.84
C GLU A 109 -7.22 28.33 -18.79
N VAL A 110 -7.17 28.92 -19.98
CA VAL A 110 -7.40 30.37 -20.17
C VAL A 110 -8.89 30.61 -19.97
N SER A 111 -9.24 31.41 -18.96
CA SER A 111 -10.61 31.89 -18.75
C SER A 111 -10.75 33.32 -19.26
N GLU A 112 -11.63 33.51 -20.24
CA GLU A 112 -12.20 34.80 -20.62
C GLU A 112 -13.72 34.62 -20.60
N ASP A 113 -14.34 34.90 -19.45
CA ASP A 113 -15.41 35.90 -19.32
C ASP A 113 -15.90 35.92 -17.86
N GLY A 114 -16.04 37.12 -17.30
CA GLY A 114 -16.36 37.33 -15.90
C GLY A 114 -17.86 37.18 -15.63
N GLU A 115 -18.23 36.12 -14.90
CA GLU A 115 -19.53 36.07 -14.24
C GLU A 115 -19.40 35.57 -12.79
N VAL A 116 -19.86 36.41 -11.86
CA VAL A 116 -19.79 36.18 -10.42
C VAL A 116 -20.91 35.23 -10.01
N VAL A 117 -20.62 33.93 -9.93
CA VAL A 117 -21.56 32.94 -9.39
C VAL A 117 -21.25 32.64 -7.92
N VAL A 118 -22.19 33.02 -7.05
CA VAL A 118 -22.18 32.76 -5.61
C VAL A 118 -22.10 31.24 -5.35
N LYS A 119 -20.96 30.76 -4.82
CA LYS A 119 -20.78 29.37 -4.40
C LYS A 119 -21.65 29.09 -3.17
N LYS A 120 -22.81 28.45 -3.39
CA LYS A 120 -23.57 27.75 -2.33
C LYS A 120 -22.70 26.59 -1.84
N GLY A 121 -22.31 26.60 -0.57
CA GLY A 121 -21.54 25.52 0.06
C GLY A 121 -22.21 24.16 -0.14
N PRO A 122 -21.45 23.05 -0.18
CA PRO A 122 -22.00 21.75 -0.49
C PRO A 122 -22.94 21.32 0.63
N ALA A 123 -24.23 21.25 0.32
CA ALA A 123 -25.19 20.56 1.15
C ALA A 123 -24.86 19.07 1.06
N VAL A 124 -24.30 18.52 2.14
CA VAL A 124 -24.20 17.07 2.31
C VAL A 124 -25.62 16.53 2.26
N ALA A 125 -25.94 15.76 1.22
CA ALA A 125 -27.26 15.14 1.08
C ALA A 125 -27.43 14.12 2.23
N THR A 126 -28.25 14.46 3.23
CA THR A 126 -28.53 13.63 4.42
C THR A 126 -29.64 12.59 4.19
N GLY A 127 -30.16 12.47 2.97
CA GLY A 127 -31.21 11.50 2.61
C GLY A 127 -30.68 10.10 2.28
N ALA A 128 -31.57 9.11 2.17
CA ALA A 128 -31.20 7.76 1.72
C ALA A 128 -30.55 7.77 0.33
N ILE A 129 -29.62 6.84 0.07
CA ILE A 129 -28.92 6.68 -1.21
C ILE A 129 -29.93 6.24 -2.28
N GLN A 130 -30.08 7.04 -3.35
CA GLN A 130 -31.13 6.81 -4.37
C GLN A 130 -30.63 6.13 -5.64
N SER A 131 -29.32 6.16 -5.89
CA SER A 131 -28.74 5.55 -7.09
C SER A 131 -27.28 5.16 -6.87
N ARG A 132 -26.77 4.31 -7.77
CA ARG A 132 -25.34 3.94 -7.80
C ARG A 132 -24.45 5.17 -7.96
N GLN A 133 -24.85 6.12 -8.81
CA GLN A 133 -24.12 7.36 -9.02
C GLN A 133 -24.10 8.23 -7.74
N ASP A 134 -25.23 8.31 -7.03
CA ASP A 134 -25.34 9.02 -5.74
C ASP A 134 -24.43 8.37 -4.68
N ALA A 135 -24.41 7.02 -4.61
CA ALA A 135 -23.52 6.29 -3.69
C ALA A 135 -22.04 6.61 -3.94
N LEU A 136 -21.60 6.56 -5.20
CA LEU A 136 -20.21 6.84 -5.58
C LEU A 136 -19.84 8.31 -5.35
N LYS A 137 -20.76 9.23 -5.57
CA LYS A 137 -20.56 10.66 -5.29
C LYS A 137 -20.34 10.91 -3.80
N ARG A 138 -21.16 10.31 -2.94
CA ARG A 138 -20.99 10.44 -1.48
C ARG A 138 -19.71 9.80 -0.99
N LEU A 139 -19.30 8.67 -1.58
CA LEU A 139 -17.99 8.08 -1.30
C LEU A 139 -16.86 9.04 -1.69
N ALA A 140 -16.97 9.76 -2.81
CA ALA A 140 -16.00 10.79 -3.18
C ALA A 140 -15.99 11.95 -2.16
N ASP A 141 -17.16 12.43 -1.73
CA ASP A 141 -17.25 13.49 -0.70
C ASP A 141 -16.59 13.04 0.64
N VAL A 142 -16.78 11.77 1.02
CA VAL A 142 -16.13 11.17 2.20
C VAL A 142 -14.62 11.06 2.01
N ALA A 143 -14.16 10.65 0.82
CA ALA A 143 -12.72 10.62 0.52
C ALA A 143 -12.09 12.01 0.63
N ASP A 144 -12.77 13.07 0.16
CA ASP A 144 -12.28 14.45 0.26
C ASP A 144 -12.22 14.95 1.71
N TYR A 145 -13.15 14.51 2.55
CA TYR A 145 -13.10 14.78 3.99
C TYR A 145 -11.87 14.11 4.63
N PHE A 146 -11.69 12.81 4.42
CA PHE A 146 -10.53 12.10 4.97
C PHE A 146 -9.20 12.62 4.41
N ARG A 147 -9.14 13.06 3.14
CA ARG A 147 -7.94 13.67 2.56
C ARG A 147 -7.53 14.97 3.27
N LYS A 148 -8.50 15.78 3.71
CA LYS A 148 -8.25 17.05 4.42
C LYS A 148 -7.87 16.84 5.88
N ASN A 149 -8.46 15.84 6.53
CA ASN A 149 -8.33 15.60 7.97
C ASN A 149 -7.23 14.58 8.31
N GLU A 150 -7.03 13.59 7.44
CA GLU A 150 -6.09 12.48 7.61
C GLU A 150 -5.46 12.10 6.24
N PRO A 151 -4.57 12.94 5.68
CA PRO A 151 -4.04 12.78 4.32
C PRO A 151 -3.26 11.47 4.10
N HIS A 152 -2.76 10.86 5.19
CA HIS A 152 -2.03 9.59 5.16
C HIS A 152 -2.86 8.40 5.66
N SER A 153 -4.18 8.56 5.83
CA SER A 153 -5.04 7.46 6.26
C SER A 153 -5.22 6.45 5.12
N PRO A 154 -5.01 5.14 5.36
CA PRO A 154 -5.29 4.10 4.36
C PRO A 154 -6.77 4.09 3.93
N VAL A 155 -7.66 4.62 4.77
CA VAL A 155 -9.09 4.76 4.48
C VAL A 155 -9.33 5.69 3.29
N THR A 156 -8.62 6.83 3.21
CA THR A 156 -8.71 7.78 2.09
C THR A 156 -8.45 7.08 0.76
N TYR A 157 -7.37 6.31 0.68
CA TYR A 157 -6.95 5.60 -0.53
C TYR A 157 -7.94 4.50 -0.94
N ILE A 158 -8.46 3.73 0.03
CA ILE A 158 -9.43 2.66 -0.25
C ILE A 158 -10.73 3.25 -0.82
N ILE A 159 -11.22 4.35 -0.25
CA ILE A 159 -12.45 5.00 -0.71
C ILE A 159 -12.27 5.56 -2.12
N GLN A 160 -11.14 6.23 -2.40
CA GLN A 160 -10.82 6.71 -3.75
C GLN A 160 -10.74 5.56 -4.77
N ARG A 161 -10.11 4.45 -4.39
CA ARG A 161 -10.02 3.26 -5.24
C ARG A 161 -11.39 2.63 -5.49
N ALA A 162 -12.24 2.55 -4.46
CA ALA A 162 -13.60 2.06 -4.58
C ALA A 162 -14.46 2.93 -5.52
N VAL A 163 -14.30 4.26 -5.47
CA VAL A 163 -14.95 5.19 -6.40
C VAL A 163 -14.45 4.96 -7.83
N LYS A 164 -13.13 4.82 -8.03
CA LYS A 164 -12.53 4.55 -9.34
C LYS A 164 -13.06 3.25 -9.94
N TRP A 165 -12.98 2.15 -9.20
CA TRP A 165 -13.51 0.85 -9.63
C TRP A 165 -15.01 0.86 -9.86
N GLY A 166 -15.76 1.62 -9.04
CA GLY A 166 -17.17 1.84 -9.23
C GLY A 166 -17.49 2.55 -10.55
N ASN A 167 -16.62 3.37 -11.11
CA ASN A 167 -16.88 4.02 -12.39
C ASN A 167 -16.38 3.22 -13.61
N MET A 168 -15.66 2.11 -13.40
CA MET A 168 -15.10 1.30 -14.47
C MET A 168 -16.06 0.19 -14.93
N PRO A 169 -16.09 -0.11 -16.25
CA PRO A 169 -16.64 -1.38 -16.73
C PRO A 169 -15.86 -2.56 -16.14
N LEU A 170 -16.56 -3.67 -15.89
CA LEU A 170 -15.99 -4.88 -15.28
C LEU A 170 -14.72 -5.37 -16.01
N GLU A 171 -14.72 -5.31 -17.34
CA GLU A 171 -13.60 -5.76 -18.17
C GLU A 171 -12.33 -4.95 -17.92
N VAL A 172 -12.46 -3.62 -17.89
CA VAL A 172 -11.35 -2.70 -17.63
C VAL A 172 -10.84 -2.87 -16.20
N TRP A 173 -11.75 -3.09 -15.26
CA TRP A 173 -11.40 -3.35 -13.86
C TRP A 173 -10.64 -4.68 -13.70
N LEU A 174 -11.06 -5.75 -14.37
CA LEU A 174 -10.38 -7.06 -14.30
C LEU A 174 -8.93 -6.97 -14.80
N GLN A 175 -8.69 -6.21 -15.87
CA GLN A 175 -7.34 -5.96 -16.39
C GLN A 175 -6.47 -5.12 -15.45
N ASP A 176 -7.07 -4.15 -14.73
CA ASP A 176 -6.34 -3.30 -13.78
C ASP A 176 -5.97 -4.07 -12.48
N VAL A 177 -6.79 -5.03 -12.07
CA VAL A 177 -6.59 -5.77 -10.80
C VAL A 177 -5.77 -7.03 -10.96
N ILE A 178 -5.91 -7.74 -12.08
CA ILE A 178 -5.26 -9.03 -12.30
C ILE A 178 -4.09 -8.85 -13.27
N LYS A 179 -2.86 -9.05 -12.78
CA LYS A 179 -1.65 -8.95 -13.62
C LYS A 179 -1.34 -10.20 -14.45
N ASP A 180 -2.03 -11.32 -14.18
CA ASP A 180 -1.84 -12.59 -14.88
C ASP A 180 -2.90 -12.77 -15.98
N ASP A 181 -2.46 -12.68 -17.23
CA ASP A 181 -3.29 -12.82 -18.41
C ASP A 181 -4.01 -14.18 -18.49
N ASN A 182 -3.41 -15.24 -17.92
CA ASN A 182 -4.04 -16.57 -17.91
C ASN A 182 -5.24 -16.63 -16.96
N VAL A 183 -5.17 -15.93 -15.82
CA VAL A 183 -6.26 -15.86 -14.85
C VAL A 183 -7.42 -15.05 -15.44
N ILE A 184 -7.11 -13.93 -16.11
CA ILE A 184 -8.11 -13.13 -16.83
C ILE A 184 -8.79 -13.97 -17.91
N PHE A 185 -8.03 -14.72 -18.71
CA PHE A 185 -8.58 -15.57 -19.77
C PHE A 185 -9.57 -16.63 -19.23
N ASN A 186 -9.21 -17.34 -18.15
CA ASN A 186 -10.09 -18.33 -17.54
C ASN A 186 -11.38 -17.71 -16.96
N ILE A 187 -11.27 -16.51 -16.38
CA ILE A 187 -12.42 -15.75 -15.87
C ILE A 187 -13.32 -15.32 -17.03
N ARG A 188 -12.77 -14.78 -18.12
CA ARG A 188 -13.52 -14.42 -19.33
C ARG A 188 -14.25 -15.62 -19.93
N GLN A 189 -13.59 -16.79 -19.99
CA GLN A 189 -14.19 -18.04 -20.46
C GLN A 189 -15.36 -18.49 -19.56
N THR A 190 -15.21 -18.37 -18.24
CA THR A 190 -16.24 -18.74 -17.27
C THR A 190 -17.43 -17.78 -17.29
N LEU A 191 -17.18 -16.49 -17.51
CA LEU A 191 -18.19 -15.43 -17.55
C LEU A 191 -18.82 -15.23 -18.94
N GLY A 192 -18.31 -15.90 -19.98
CA GLY A 192 -18.86 -15.87 -21.34
C GLY A 192 -18.56 -14.60 -22.14
N PHE A 193 -17.54 -13.82 -21.76
CA PHE A 193 -17.14 -12.63 -22.50
C PHE A 193 -16.25 -13.01 -23.70
N ASN A 194 -16.85 -13.04 -24.90
CA ASN A 194 -16.24 -13.08 -26.24
C ASN A 194 -15.00 -13.97 -26.42
N THR A 195 -15.27 -15.21 -26.82
CA THR A 195 -14.37 -16.03 -27.65
C THR A 195 -14.27 -15.42 -29.05
N ASN A 196 -13.44 -14.40 -29.25
CA ASN A 196 -12.97 -14.11 -30.60
C ASN A 196 -11.90 -15.14 -30.94
N ASP A 197 -12.34 -16.21 -31.58
CA ASP A 197 -11.50 -17.17 -32.27
C ASP A 197 -10.69 -16.40 -33.34
N PRO A 198 -9.35 -16.42 -33.30
CA PRO A 198 -8.53 -15.84 -34.36
C PRO A 198 -8.63 -16.62 -35.70
N SER A 199 -9.51 -17.62 -35.82
CA SER A 199 -9.72 -18.43 -37.02
C SER A 199 -10.94 -18.03 -37.87
N SER A 200 -11.60 -16.90 -37.60
CA SER A 200 -12.78 -16.44 -38.35
C SER A 200 -12.59 -15.08 -39.04
N GLU A 201 -11.49 -14.90 -39.77
CA GLU A 201 -11.47 -14.03 -40.96
C GLU A 201 -10.72 -14.80 -42.06
N GLY A 202 -11.40 -14.99 -43.20
CA GLY A 202 -10.89 -15.71 -44.36
C GLY A 202 -10.01 -14.86 -45.27
#